data_AF-A0A378UIM4-F1
#
_entry.id   AF-A0A378UIM4-F1
#
_cell.length_a   1.000
_cell.length_b   1.000
_cell.length_c   1.000
_cell.angle_alpha   90.00
_cell.angle_beta   90.00
_cell.angle_gamma   90.00
#
_symmetry.space_group_name_H-M   'P 1'
#
loop_
_entity.id
_entity.type
_entity.pdbx_description
1 polymer ?
#
loop_
_entity_poly.entity_id
_entity_poly.type
_entity_poly.pdbx_seq_one_letter_code
_entity_poly.pdbx_strand_id
1 'polypeptide(L)'
;MAKQTVKAGATAEVNPEDTALAAALQQKLDEALAENRRLLELLAQAEDEKQDLAAALAAADKAADPAEADDETMQVRTASGKTFWRCGLQFDGSWREIERADVGDDAWSRILAEPQLQTKKAK
;
A
#
# COMPACT_ATOMS: atom_id res chain seq x y z
N MET A 1 -65.54 53.63 38.33
CA MET A 1 -64.51 52.57 38.36
C MET A 1 -65.02 51.39 37.54
N ALA A 2 -64.52 51.20 36.32
CA ALA A 2 -64.56 49.92 35.61
C ALA A 2 -63.41 49.92 34.59
N LYS A 3 -62.28 49.31 34.99
CA LYS A 3 -61.13 49.11 34.10
C LYS A 3 -61.50 47.98 33.13
N GLN A 4 -61.64 48.30 31.86
CA GLN A 4 -61.74 47.31 30.79
C GLN A 4 -60.33 46.75 30.54
N THR A 5 -60.04 45.58 31.10
CA THR A 5 -58.83 44.82 30.79
C THR A 5 -59.02 44.11 29.47
N VAL A 6 -58.42 44.65 28.40
CA VAL A 6 -58.25 43.93 27.14
C VAL A 6 -57.14 42.90 27.34
N LYS A 7 -57.53 41.63 27.49
CA LYS A 7 -56.61 40.50 27.49
C LYS A 7 -56.13 40.30 26.04
N ALA A 8 -54.96 40.83 25.72
CA ALA A 8 -54.28 40.52 24.47
C ALA A 8 -53.84 39.05 24.50
N GLY A 9 -54.71 38.16 24.01
CA GLY A 9 -54.29 36.83 23.60
C GLY A 9 -53.46 36.98 22.34
N ALA A 10 -52.14 36.87 22.45
CA ALA A 10 -51.27 36.74 21.31
C ALA A 10 -51.50 35.35 20.69
N THR A 11 -52.50 35.23 19.82
CA THR A 11 -52.51 34.19 18.79
C THR A 11 -51.44 34.58 17.79
N ALA A 12 -50.27 33.97 17.89
CA ALA A 12 -49.31 33.96 16.78
C ALA A 12 -50.01 33.25 15.62
N GLU A 13 -50.44 34.01 14.61
CA GLU A 13 -50.87 33.43 13.33
C GLU A 13 -49.67 32.70 12.75
N VAL A 14 -49.72 31.37 12.77
CA VAL A 14 -48.71 30.54 12.12
C VAL A 14 -48.94 30.66 10.62
N ASN A 15 -48.04 31.36 9.94
CA ASN A 15 -48.10 31.50 8.48
C ASN A 15 -47.87 30.10 7.85
N PRO A 16 -48.76 29.63 6.96
CA PRO A 16 -48.56 28.38 6.24
C PRO A 16 -47.24 28.33 5.46
N GLU A 17 -46.73 29.47 5.00
CA GLU A 17 -45.44 29.57 4.30
C GLU A 17 -44.25 29.24 5.23
N ASP A 18 -44.28 29.72 6.48
CA ASP A 18 -43.24 29.43 7.47
C ASP A 18 -43.24 27.95 7.86
N THR A 19 -44.42 27.33 7.90
CA THR A 19 -44.57 25.90 8.18
C THR A 19 -44.04 25.04 7.03
N ALA A 20 -44.34 25.44 5.79
CA ALA A 20 -43.82 24.75 4.60
C ALA A 20 -42.29 24.86 4.48
N LEU A 21 -41.73 26.03 4.80
CA LEU A 21 -40.28 26.21 4.83
C LEU A 21 -39.61 25.36 5.91
N ALA A 22 -40.18 25.32 7.13
CA ALA A 22 -39.67 24.47 8.20
C ALA A 22 -39.69 22.98 7.82
N ALA A 23 -40.77 22.51 7.19
CA ALA A 23 -40.86 21.12 6.72
C ALA A 23 -39.81 20.81 5.64
N ALA A 24 -39.59 21.73 4.69
CA ALA A 24 -38.59 21.56 3.64
C ALA A 24 -37.15 21.54 4.20
N LEU A 25 -36.86 22.38 5.21
CA LEU A 25 -35.56 22.38 5.89
C LEU A 25 -35.35 21.10 6.70
N GLN A 26 -36.39 20.62 7.39
CA GLN A 26 -36.34 19.37 8.13
C GLN A 26 -36.07 18.19 7.19
N GLN A 27 -36.75 18.13 6.04
CA GLN A 27 -36.51 17.10 5.03
C GLN A 27 -35.05 17.10 4.54
N LYS A 28 -34.48 18.29 4.27
CA LYS A 28 -33.07 18.40 3.85
C LYS A 28 -32.09 17.99 4.95
N LEU A 29 -32.40 18.28 6.21
CA LEU A 29 -31.59 17.85 7.35
C LEU A 29 -31.60 16.33 7.45
N ASP A 30 -32.77 15.70 7.33
CA ASP A 30 -32.91 14.23 7.41
C ASP A 30 -32.17 13.54 6.25
N GLU A 31 -32.26 14.09 5.03
CA GLU A 31 -31.51 13.61 3.87
C GLU A 31 -30.00 13.75 4.07
N ALA A 32 -29.53 14.91 4.54
CA ALA A 32 -28.11 15.14 4.82
C ALA A 32 -27.58 14.18 5.91
N LEU A 33 -28.39 13.89 6.94
CA LEU A 33 -28.03 12.94 8.00
C LEU A 33 -28.04 11.49 7.51
N ALA A 34 -28.91 11.13 6.55
CA ALA A 34 -28.89 9.82 5.92
C ALA A 34 -27.63 9.65 5.06
N GLU A 35 -27.28 10.65 4.26
CA GLU A 35 -26.07 10.62 3.43
C GLU A 35 -24.81 10.61 4.28
N ASN A 36 -24.75 11.38 5.37
CA ASN A 36 -23.59 11.38 6.25
C ASN A 36 -23.35 10.00 6.89
N ARG A 37 -24.43 9.31 7.30
CA ARG A 37 -24.35 7.93 7.80
C ARG A 37 -23.80 6.97 6.74
N ARG A 38 -24.31 7.05 5.51
CA ARG A 38 -23.82 6.24 4.39
C ARG A 38 -22.34 6.48 4.10
N LEU A 39 -21.90 7.74 4.10
CA LEU A 39 -20.50 8.09 3.84
C LEU A 39 -19.58 7.58 4.95
N LEU A 40 -20.01 7.60 6.20
CA LEU A 40 -19.25 7.04 7.32
C LEU A 40 -19.10 5.51 7.19
N GLU A 41 -20.15 4.80 6.77
CA GLU A 41 -20.07 3.36 6.50
C GLU A 41 -19.09 3.04 5.36
N LEU A 42 -19.15 3.80 4.26
CA LEU A 42 -18.21 3.64 3.14
C LEU A 42 -16.76 3.96 3.54
N LEU A 43 -16.56 4.96 4.40
CA LEU A 43 -15.24 5.32 4.89
C LEU A 43 -14.65 4.21 5.76
N ALA A 44 -15.45 3.62 6.66
CA ALA A 44 -15.03 2.48 7.46
C ALA A 44 -14.63 1.29 6.58
N GLN A 45 -15.45 0.95 5.58
CA GLN A 45 -15.12 -0.12 4.64
C GLN A 45 -13.82 0.15 3.88
N ALA A 46 -13.61 1.38 3.39
CA ALA A 46 -12.40 1.76 2.68
C ALA A 46 -11.14 1.72 3.57
N GLU A 47 -11.29 2.04 4.86
CA GLU A 47 -10.20 1.93 5.84
C GLU A 47 -9.81 0.47 6.09
N ASP A 48 -10.80 -0.42 6.22
CA ASP A 48 -10.57 -1.87 6.35
C ASP A 48 -9.86 -2.43 5.10
N GLU A 49 -10.37 -2.13 3.90
CA GLU A 49 -9.75 -2.57 2.63
C GLU A 49 -8.32 -2.06 2.49
N LYS A 50 -8.05 -0.82 2.91
CA LYS A 50 -6.69 -0.26 2.92
C LYS A 50 -5.77 -1.01 3.88
N GLN A 51 -6.26 -1.40 5.06
CA GLN A 51 -5.47 -2.18 6.02
C GLN A 51 -5.15 -3.57 5.47
N ASP A 52 -6.12 -4.24 4.84
CA ASP A 52 -5.93 -5.55 4.20
C ASP A 52 -4.90 -5.48 3.08
N LEU A 53 -4.99 -4.47 2.20
CA LEU A 53 -4.02 -4.25 1.13
C LEU A 53 -2.63 -3.92 1.68
N ALA A 54 -2.53 -3.13 2.74
CA ALA A 54 -1.25 -2.82 3.39
C ALA A 54 -0.62 -4.07 4.01
N ALA A 55 -1.42 -4.94 4.65
CA ALA A 55 -0.96 -6.21 5.19
C ALA A 55 -0.49 -7.16 4.08
N ALA A 56 -1.24 -7.25 2.98
CA ALA A 56 -0.87 -8.05 1.81
C ALA A 56 0.43 -7.57 1.17
N LEU A 57 0.62 -6.25 1.04
CA LEU A 57 1.85 -5.66 0.51
C LEU A 57 3.05 -5.97 1.42
N ALA A 58 2.91 -5.79 2.73
CA ALA A 58 3.97 -6.11 3.69
C ALA A 58 4.32 -7.62 3.69
N ALA A 59 3.34 -8.49 3.47
CA ALA A 59 3.59 -9.92 3.31
C ALA A 59 4.30 -10.25 1.99
N ALA A 60 3.93 -9.57 0.90
CA ALA A 60 4.59 -9.71 -0.40
C ALA A 60 6.03 -9.21 -0.36
N ASP A 61 6.31 -8.09 0.30
CA ASP A 61 7.67 -7.57 0.49
C ASP A 61 8.54 -8.56 1.28
N LYS A 62 7.99 -9.18 2.33
CA LYS A 62 8.69 -10.24 3.07
C LYS A 62 8.91 -11.53 2.25
N ALA A 63 8.01 -11.84 1.33
CA ALA A 63 8.18 -12.99 0.44
C ALA A 63 9.14 -12.69 -0.73
N ALA A 64 9.30 -11.41 -1.08
CA ALA A 64 10.24 -10.92 -2.07
C ALA A 64 11.64 -10.66 -1.51
N ASP A 65 11.80 -10.62 -0.18
CA ASP A 65 13.09 -10.63 0.49
C ASP A 65 13.68 -12.05 0.45
N PRO A 66 14.71 -12.32 -0.36
CA PRO A 66 15.33 -13.62 -0.41
C PRO A 66 16.20 -13.77 0.84
N ALA A 67 15.57 -14.06 1.97
CA ALA A 67 16.21 -14.56 3.17
C ALA A 67 16.67 -16.02 2.95
N GLU A 68 17.60 -16.20 2.00
CA GLU A 68 18.66 -17.20 2.05
C GLU A 68 19.98 -16.43 2.00
N ALA A 69 20.28 -15.79 3.13
CA ALA A 69 21.57 -15.19 3.44
C ALA A 69 22.62 -16.28 3.70
N ASP A 70 22.97 -17.08 2.68
CA ASP A 70 23.98 -18.12 2.88
C ASP A 70 24.93 -18.37 1.68
N ASP A 71 25.03 -17.41 0.75
CA ASP A 71 26.23 -17.23 -0.09
C ASP A 71 26.25 -15.79 -0.65
N GLU A 72 26.60 -14.82 0.18
CA GLU A 72 26.90 -13.46 -0.31
C GLU A 72 28.17 -13.44 -1.17
N THR A 73 28.99 -14.48 -1.08
CA THR A 73 30.28 -14.61 -1.76
C THR A 73 30.46 -16.00 -2.36
N MET A 74 30.88 -16.07 -3.63
CA MET A 74 31.21 -17.34 -4.27
C MET A 74 32.55 -17.28 -5.01
N GLN A 75 33.22 -18.41 -5.10
CA GLN A 75 34.41 -18.53 -5.95
C GLN A 75 34.01 -19.11 -7.31
N VAL A 76 34.47 -18.45 -8.37
CA VAL A 76 34.15 -18.77 -9.76
C VAL A 76 35.44 -18.94 -10.56
N ARG A 77 35.47 -19.93 -11.44
CA ARG A 77 36.52 -20.06 -12.47
C ARG A 77 35.94 -20.63 -13.75
N THR A 78 36.69 -20.58 -14.83
CA THR A 78 36.33 -21.24 -16.08
C THR A 78 36.65 -22.74 -16.01
N ALA A 79 35.72 -23.56 -16.50
CA ALA A 79 35.91 -25.02 -16.57
C ALA A 79 37.04 -25.41 -17.55
N SER A 80 37.24 -24.61 -18.60
CA SER A 80 38.24 -24.86 -19.65
C SER A 80 39.63 -24.32 -19.32
N GLY A 81 39.76 -23.48 -18.29
CA GLY A 81 40.99 -22.75 -17.97
C GLY A 81 41.31 -21.58 -18.91
N LYS A 82 40.48 -21.32 -19.93
CA LYS A 82 40.64 -20.21 -20.88
C LYS A 82 39.90 -18.98 -20.38
N THR A 83 40.32 -17.81 -20.83
CA THR A 83 39.59 -16.57 -20.55
C THR A 83 38.15 -16.62 -21.06
N PHE A 84 37.21 -16.26 -20.21
CA PHE A 84 35.78 -16.16 -20.51
C PHE A 84 35.19 -14.88 -19.90
N TRP A 85 34.25 -14.25 -20.59
CA TRP A 85 33.62 -13.01 -20.15
C TRP A 85 32.13 -13.22 -19.91
N ARG A 86 31.65 -12.80 -18.74
CA ARG A 86 30.23 -12.86 -18.39
C ARG A 86 29.86 -11.72 -17.45
N CYS A 87 28.73 -11.07 -17.71
CA CYS A 87 28.21 -9.97 -16.89
C CYS A 87 29.23 -8.84 -16.65
N GLY A 88 30.11 -8.55 -17.63
CA GLY A 88 31.15 -7.53 -17.51
C GLY A 88 32.40 -7.97 -16.72
N LEU A 89 32.43 -9.21 -16.22
CA LEU A 89 33.56 -9.79 -15.50
C LEU A 89 34.35 -10.74 -16.39
N GLN A 90 35.67 -10.69 -16.23
CA GLN A 90 36.61 -11.65 -16.81
C GLN A 90 36.90 -12.78 -15.81
N PHE A 91 36.76 -14.01 -16.27
CA PHE A 91 37.14 -15.23 -15.56
C PHE A 91 38.22 -15.97 -16.35
N ASP A 92 39.09 -16.70 -15.65
CA ASP A 92 40.12 -17.55 -16.24
C ASP A 92 40.18 -18.90 -15.47
N GLY A 93 41.28 -19.64 -15.53
CA GLY A 93 41.42 -20.91 -14.80
C GLY A 93 41.57 -20.78 -13.28
N SER A 94 41.78 -19.57 -12.77
CA SER A 94 41.96 -19.29 -11.34
C SER A 94 40.63 -19.08 -10.65
N TRP A 95 40.53 -19.52 -9.39
CA TRP A 95 39.37 -19.23 -8.56
C TRP A 95 39.37 -17.74 -8.19
N ARG A 96 38.33 -17.04 -8.62
CA ARG A 96 38.07 -15.64 -8.28
C ARG A 96 36.86 -15.55 -7.38
N GLU A 97 36.99 -14.85 -6.27
CA GLU A 97 35.86 -14.53 -5.41
C GLU A 97 35.05 -13.37 -5.99
N ILE A 98 33.73 -13.48 -5.94
CA ILE A 98 32.80 -12.42 -6.30
C ILE A 98 31.70 -12.32 -5.25
N GLU A 99 31.26 -11.09 -4.98
CA GLU A 99 30.18 -10.81 -4.05
C GLU A 99 28.87 -10.54 -4.79
N ARG A 100 27.75 -11.05 -4.27
CA ARG A 100 26.43 -10.86 -4.86
C ARG A 100 26.03 -9.39 -4.88
N ALA A 101 26.41 -8.63 -3.85
CA ALA A 101 26.16 -7.20 -3.75
C ALA A 101 26.86 -6.39 -4.85
N ASP A 102 28.07 -6.80 -5.25
CA ASP A 102 28.86 -6.10 -6.28
C ASP A 102 28.33 -6.33 -7.70
N VAL A 103 27.79 -7.53 -7.96
CA VAL A 103 27.35 -7.93 -9.31
C VAL A 103 25.84 -7.78 -9.53
N GLY A 104 25.05 -7.82 -8.46
CA GLY A 104 23.58 -7.81 -8.50
C GLY A 104 22.95 -9.17 -8.84
N ASP A 105 21.68 -9.34 -8.46
CA ASP A 105 20.94 -10.61 -8.52
C ASP A 105 20.84 -11.22 -9.93
N ASP A 106 20.62 -10.37 -10.93
CA ASP A 106 20.51 -10.78 -12.33
C ASP A 106 21.85 -11.36 -12.85
N ALA A 107 22.95 -10.70 -12.52
CA ALA A 107 24.28 -11.15 -12.93
C ALA A 107 24.66 -12.42 -12.17
N TRP A 108 24.39 -12.47 -10.87
CA TRP A 108 24.63 -13.63 -10.01
C TRP A 108 23.95 -14.88 -10.54
N SER A 109 22.65 -14.79 -10.83
CA SER A 109 21.85 -15.89 -11.39
C SER A 109 22.38 -16.37 -12.74
N ARG A 110 22.82 -15.44 -13.60
CA ARG A 110 23.40 -15.76 -14.91
C ARG A 110 24.79 -16.40 -14.84
N ILE A 111 25.56 -16.12 -13.79
CA ILE A 111 26.86 -16.74 -13.55
C ILE A 111 26.67 -18.17 -13.03
N LEU A 112 25.74 -18.38 -12.10
CA LEU A 112 25.40 -19.72 -11.59
C LEU A 112 24.86 -20.65 -12.68
N ALA A 113 24.08 -20.13 -13.62
CA ALA A 113 23.52 -20.90 -14.73
C ALA A 113 24.49 -21.12 -15.91
N GLU A 114 25.72 -20.57 -15.87
CA GLU A 114 26.63 -20.61 -17.01
C GLU A 114 27.42 -21.93 -17.06
N PRO A 115 27.23 -22.79 -18.09
CA PRO A 115 27.89 -24.10 -18.17
C PRO A 115 29.41 -24.02 -18.33
N GLN A 116 29.96 -22.90 -18.78
CA GLN A 116 31.42 -22.71 -18.91
C GLN A 116 32.11 -22.35 -17.60
N LEU A 117 31.35 -22.06 -16.55
CA LEU A 117 31.86 -21.66 -15.24
C LEU A 117 31.69 -22.78 -14.22
N GLN A 118 32.65 -22.88 -13.32
CA GLN A 118 32.57 -23.70 -12.11
C GLN A 118 32.45 -22.77 -10.93
N THR A 119 31.53 -23.07 -10.02
CA THR A 119 31.28 -22.29 -8.81
C THR A 119 31.42 -23.18 -7.57
N LYS A 120 31.81 -22.57 -6.46
CA LYS A 120 31.77 -23.17 -5.12
C LYS A 120 31.55 -22.06 -4.10
N LYS A 121 31.02 -22.44 -2.93
CA LYS A 121 30.94 -21.53 -1.79
C LYS A 121 32.32 -20.99 -1.44
N ALA A 122 32.41 -19.68 -1.17
CA ALA A 122 33.58 -19.13 -0.51
C ALA A 122 33.65 -19.69 0.92
N LYS A 123 34.84 -19.76 1.50
CA LYS A 123 35.07 -20.35 2.83
C LYS A 123 35.03 -19.31 3.92
#